data_AF-A0AAE4A796-F1
#
_entry.id   AF-A0AAE4A796-F1
#
_cell.length_a   1.000
_cell.length_b   1.000
_cell.length_c   1.000
_cell.angle_alpha   90.00
_cell.angle_beta   90.00
_cell.angle_gamma   90.00
#
_symmetry.space_group_name_H-M   'P 1'
#
loop_
_entity.id
_entity.type
_entity.pdbx_description
1 polymer ?
#
loop_
_entity_poly.entity_id
_entity_poly.type
_entity_poly.pdbx_seq_one_letter_code
_entity_poly.pdbx_strand_id
1 'polypeptide(L)'
;MLGLGRMGSAIAERLLLADHELTVWNRSPAATEPFAARGVRVAASPAEVWPHADVAITMLADGAALEGVVNGLVEGLGAPAAGSASGNAPAPAGDTPAPAGDAPAPAG
;
A
#
# COMPACT_ATOMS: atom_id res chain seq x y z
N MET A 1 6.31 -0.64 -7.55
CA MET A 1 6.20 -0.54 -6.08
C MET A 1 5.49 0.75 -5.70
N LEU A 2 4.35 0.67 -5.02
CA LEU A 2 3.57 1.84 -4.59
C LEU A 2 3.55 1.89 -3.05
N GLY A 3 4.19 2.92 -2.50
CA GLY A 3 4.45 3.05 -1.07
C GLY A 3 5.91 2.73 -0.73
N LEU A 4 6.65 3.77 -0.33
CA LEU A 4 8.09 3.70 -0.05
C LEU A 4 8.39 4.03 1.42
N GLY A 5 7.61 3.42 2.33
CA GLY A 5 7.95 3.37 3.75
C GLY A 5 9.10 2.38 4.02
N ARG A 6 9.46 2.16 5.29
CA ARG A 6 10.61 1.33 5.69
C ARG A 6 10.63 -0.06 5.04
N MET A 7 9.49 -0.76 5.02
CA MET A 7 9.38 -2.07 4.37
C MET A 7 9.32 -1.97 2.85
N GLY A 8 8.55 -1.00 2.33
CA GLY A 8 8.38 -0.85 0.89
C GLY A 8 9.68 -0.53 0.15
N SER A 9 10.51 0.35 0.73
CA SER A 9 11.83 0.67 0.20
C SER A 9 12.77 -0.55 0.24
N ALA A 10 12.74 -1.34 1.31
CA ALA A 10 13.55 -2.56 1.41
C ALA A 10 13.13 -3.66 0.41
N ILE A 11 11.85 -3.69 0.00
CA ILE A 11 11.37 -4.58 -1.07
C ILE A 11 11.82 -4.04 -2.43
N ALA A 12 11.64 -2.73 -2.68
CA ALA A 12 12.10 -2.07 -3.91
C ALA A 12 13.61 -2.26 -4.14
N GLU A 13 14.42 -2.14 -3.09
CA GLU A 13 15.86 -2.42 -3.15
C GLU A 13 16.17 -3.85 -3.56
N ARG A 14 15.45 -4.84 -2.99
CA ARG A 14 15.64 -6.25 -3.35
C ARG A 14 15.26 -6.54 -4.81
N LEU A 15 14.18 -5.92 -5.30
CA LEU A 15 13.77 -6.06 -6.70
C LEU A 15 14.84 -5.51 -7.65
N LEU A 16 15.44 -4.36 -7.31
CA LEU A 16 16.54 -3.80 -8.10
C LEU A 16 17.81 -4.67 -8.05
N LEU A 17 18.12 -5.25 -6.89
CA LEU A 17 19.26 -6.19 -6.75
C LEU A 17 19.05 -7.49 -7.52
N ALA A 18 17.79 -7.88 -7.74
CA ALA A 18 17.40 -9.03 -8.55
C ALA A 18 17.26 -8.69 -10.05
N ASP A 19 17.68 -7.49 -10.48
CA ASP A 19 17.67 -7.02 -11.86
C ASP A 19 16.26 -6.92 -12.49
N HIS A 20 15.25 -6.66 -11.67
CA HIS A 20 13.91 -6.34 -12.16
C HIS A 20 13.80 -4.87 -12.57
N GLU A 21 13.13 -4.62 -13.71
CA GLU A 21 12.68 -3.28 -14.06
C GLU A 21 11.66 -2.81 -13.02
N LEU A 22 11.90 -1.61 -12.47
CA LEU A 22 11.11 -1.10 -11.37
C LEU A 22 10.60 0.31 -11.68
N THR A 23 9.29 0.46 -11.51
CA THR A 23 8.63 1.76 -11.39
C THR A 23 8.20 1.95 -9.93
N VAL A 24 8.48 3.12 -9.36
CA VAL A 24 8.11 3.47 -7.99
C VAL A 24 7.15 4.65 -7.94
N TRP A 25 6.30 4.67 -6.91
CA TRP A 25 5.46 5.82 -6.58
C TRP A 25 5.28 5.89 -5.06
N ASN A 26 5.16 7.11 -4.54
CA ASN A 26 4.76 7.35 -3.15
C ASN A 26 3.97 8.65 -3.04
N ARG A 27 3.02 8.71 -2.11
CA ARG A 27 2.23 9.94 -1.84
C ARG A 27 3.12 11.14 -1.54
N SER A 28 4.21 10.92 -0.79
CA SER A 28 5.22 11.94 -0.52
C SER A 28 6.39 11.74 -1.50
N PRO A 29 6.61 12.67 -2.46
CA PRO A 29 7.64 12.53 -3.49
C PRO A 29 9.06 12.36 -2.94
N ALA A 30 9.37 12.97 -1.79
CA ALA A 30 10.69 12.85 -1.16
C ALA A 30 11.14 11.39 -0.94
N ALA A 31 10.20 10.46 -0.74
CA ALA A 31 10.54 9.04 -0.56
C ALA A 31 11.00 8.35 -1.85
N THR A 32 10.72 8.91 -3.04
CA THR A 32 11.14 8.35 -4.33
C THR A 32 12.53 8.83 -4.75
N GLU A 33 13.04 9.93 -4.17
CA GLU A 33 14.31 10.55 -4.54
C GLU A 33 15.50 9.57 -4.52
N PRO A 34 15.68 8.68 -3.52
CA PRO A 34 16.80 7.73 -3.53
C PRO A 34 16.75 6.74 -4.70
N PHE A 35 15.55 6.43 -5.19
CA PHE A 35 15.35 5.54 -6.34
C PHE A 35 15.52 6.31 -7.65
N ALA A 36 14.99 7.53 -7.74
CA ALA A 36 15.17 8.41 -8.89
C ALA A 36 16.66 8.68 -9.15
N ALA A 37 17.45 8.93 -8.10
CA ALA A 37 18.90 9.13 -8.19
C ALA A 37 19.66 7.92 -8.77
N ARG A 38 19.05 6.73 -8.73
CA ARG A 38 19.58 5.48 -9.30
C ARG A 38 19.01 5.18 -10.70
N GLY A 39 18.28 6.12 -11.29
CA GLY A 39 17.67 5.96 -12.62
C GLY A 39 16.37 5.15 -12.62
N VAL A 40 15.81 4.83 -11.45
CA VAL A 40 14.54 4.12 -11.33
C VAL A 40 13.40 5.06 -11.76
N ARG A 41 12.46 4.54 -12.54
CA ARG A 41 11.30 5.32 -12.99
C ARG A 41 10.42 5.70 -11.81
N VAL A 42 10.04 6.98 -11.74
CA VAL A 42 9.05 7.48 -10.78
C VAL A 42 7.77 7.80 -11.53
N ALA A 43 6.68 7.11 -11.22
CA ALA A 43 5.36 7.46 -11.77
C ALA A 43 4.85 8.74 -11.09
N ALA A 44 4.05 9.57 -11.79
CA ALA A 44 3.43 10.74 -11.16
C ALA A 44 2.16 10.37 -10.38
N SER A 45 1.49 9.30 -10.79
CA SER A 45 0.28 8.76 -10.15
C SER A 45 0.24 7.23 -10.21
N PRO A 46 -0.60 6.57 -9.37
CA PRO A 46 -0.84 5.13 -9.48
C PRO A 46 -1.38 4.70 -10.86
N ALA A 47 -2.13 5.57 -11.56
CA ALA A 47 -2.72 5.27 -12.86
C ALA A 47 -1.69 5.13 -14.00
N GLU A 48 -0.51 5.73 -13.84
CA GLU A 48 0.55 5.73 -14.85
C GLU A 48 1.50 4.51 -14.75
N VAL A 49 1.22 3.56 -13.87
CA VAL A 49 2.13 2.43 -13.60
C VAL A 49 2.10 1.36 -14.70
N TRP A 50 0.93 1.08 -15.28
CA TRP A 50 0.74 -0.06 -16.19
C TRP A 50 1.45 -0.01 -17.54
N PRO A 51 1.75 1.16 -18.14
CA PRO A 51 2.64 1.22 -19.30
C PRO A 51 4.07 0.72 -19.03
N HIS A 52 4.45 0.53 -17.77
CA HIS A 52 5.82 0.25 -17.33
C HIS A 52 5.91 -0.89 -16.31
N ALA A 53 4.83 -1.64 -16.08
CA ALA A 53 4.80 -2.75 -15.14
C ALA A 53 3.69 -3.74 -15.46
N ASP A 54 4.00 -5.04 -15.34
CA ASP A 54 3.00 -6.11 -15.41
C ASP A 54 2.37 -6.41 -14.04
N VAL A 55 3.05 -6.03 -12.96
CA VAL A 55 2.66 -6.33 -11.57
C VAL A 55 2.83 -5.09 -10.70
N ALA A 56 1.76 -4.74 -9.97
CA ALA A 56 1.77 -3.68 -8.97
C ALA A 56 1.82 -4.27 -7.55
N ILE A 57 2.88 -3.96 -6.80
CA ILE A 57 3.02 -4.28 -5.38
C ILE A 57 2.76 -3.00 -4.57
N THR A 58 1.86 -3.06 -3.58
CA THR A 58 1.54 -1.95 -2.69
C THR A 58 2.02 -2.23 -1.26
N MET A 59 2.50 -1.20 -0.55
CA MET A 59 2.81 -1.28 0.87
C MET A 59 2.49 0.05 1.57
N LEU A 60 1.33 0.12 2.22
CA LEU A 60 0.70 1.37 2.66
C LEU A 60 0.30 1.28 4.14
N ALA A 61 0.07 2.45 4.76
CA ALA A 61 -0.11 2.55 6.21
C ALA A 61 -1.45 2.00 6.71
N ASP A 62 -2.51 2.15 5.91
CA ASP A 62 -3.88 1.82 6.30
C ASP A 62 -4.77 1.54 5.06
N GLY A 63 -6.01 1.13 5.33
CA GLY A 63 -6.98 0.77 4.30
C GLY A 63 -7.40 1.93 3.39
N ALA A 64 -7.49 3.16 3.91
CA ALA A 64 -7.89 4.32 3.11
C ALA A 64 -6.79 4.70 2.10
N ALA A 65 -5.52 4.63 2.52
CA ALA A 65 -4.40 4.78 1.62
C ALA A 65 -4.39 3.69 0.54
N LEU A 66 -4.69 2.44 0.91
CA LEU A 66 -4.78 1.32 -0.03
C LEU A 66 -5.89 1.54 -1.06
N GLU A 67 -7.09 1.91 -0.62
CA GLU A 67 -8.24 2.15 -1.49
C GLU A 67 -7.94 3.23 -2.53
N GLY A 68 -7.37 4.37 -2.12
CA GLY A 68 -6.99 5.43 -3.05
C GLY A 68 -5.97 4.99 -4.11
N VAL A 69 -4.99 4.17 -3.72
CA VAL A 69 -3.99 3.64 -4.66
C VAL A 69 -4.58 2.60 -5.60
N VAL A 70 -5.43 1.70 -5.08
CA VAL A 70 -6.10 0.66 -5.88
C VAL A 70 -7.04 1.31 -6.90
N ASN A 71 -7.82 2.32 -6.50
CA ASN A 71 -8.69 3.04 -7.42
C ASN A 71 -7.90 3.67 -8.58
N GLY A 72 -6.79 4.35 -8.29
CA GLY A 72 -5.91 4.88 -9.34
C GLY A 72 -5.30 3.79 -10.23
N LEU A 73 -4.92 2.63 -9.67
CA LEU A 73 -4.45 1.49 -10.47
C LEU A 73 -5.55 0.95 -11.39
N VAL A 74 -6.80 0.85 -10.92
CA VAL A 74 -7.94 0.40 -11.72
C VAL A 74 -8.25 1.39 -12.85
N GLU A 75 -8.20 2.69 -12.58
CA GLU A 75 -8.34 3.73 -13.60
C GLU A 75 -7.29 3.59 -14.71
N GLY A 76 -6.04 3.29 -14.33
CA GLY A 76 -4.93 3.11 -15.27
C GLY A 76 -5.02 1.87 -16.16
N LEU A 77 -5.77 0.84 -15.78
CA LEU A 77 -5.95 -0.38 -16.59
C LEU A 77 -6.91 -0.17 -17.78
N GLY A 78 -7.71 0.90 -17.78
CA GLY A 78 -8.85 1.02 -18.69
C GLY A 78 -9.98 0.04 -18.31
N ALA A 79 -10.98 -0.12 -19.18
CA ALA A 79 -12.18 -0.95 -18.93
C ALA A 79 -11.84 -2.32 -18.30
N PRO A 80 -12.69 -2.84 -17.39
CA PRO A 80 -12.25 -3.72 -16.32
C PRO A 80 -11.70 -5.06 -16.84
N ALA A 81 -10.38 -5.20 -16.83
CA ALA A 81 -9.74 -6.50 -16.71
C ALA A 81 -9.82 -6.92 -15.23
N ALA A 82 -10.28 -8.14 -14.97
CA ALA A 82 -10.48 -8.67 -13.62
C ALA A 82 -9.17 -8.64 -12.81
N GLY A 83 -8.99 -7.58 -12.00
CA GLY A 83 -7.91 -7.48 -11.02
C GLY A 83 -8.30 -8.17 -9.72
N SER A 84 -7.42 -9.01 -9.18
CA SER A 84 -7.55 -9.51 -7.80
C SER A 84 -6.67 -8.69 -6.88
N ALA A 85 -7.26 -8.03 -5.89
CA ALA A 85 -6.54 -7.38 -4.80
C ALA A 85 -6.55 -8.31 -3.57
N SER A 86 -5.38 -8.60 -3.01
CA SER A 86 -5.24 -9.29 -1.73
C SER A 86 -4.47 -8.40 -0.78
N GLY A 87 -5.09 -8.02 0.34
CA GLY A 87 -4.50 -7.15 1.35
C GLY A 87 -4.77 -7.68 2.75
N ASN A 88 -3.76 -7.60 3.62
CA ASN A 88 -3.92 -7.72 5.07
C ASN A 88 -4.19 -6.31 5.61
N ALA A 89 -5.45 -5.90 5.60
CA ALA A 89 -5.88 -4.77 6.42
C ALA A 89 -6.16 -5.29 7.84
N PRO A 90 -5.69 -4.63 8.91
CA PRO A 90 -6.23 -4.91 10.22
C PRO A 90 -7.75 -4.69 10.17
N ALA A 91 -8.51 -5.64 10.72
CA ALA A 91 -9.96 -5.50 10.83
C ALA A 91 -10.29 -4.13 11.47
N PRO A 92 -11.33 -3.41 11.00
CA PRO A 92 -11.75 -2.20 11.67
C PRO A 92 -11.98 -2.53 13.14
N ALA A 93 -11.44 -1.70 14.04
CA ALA A 93 -11.61 -1.90 15.48
C ALA A 93 -13.11 -2.01 15.77
N GLY A 94 -13.56 -3.22 16.09
CA GLY A 94 -14.93 -3.46 16.47
C GLY A 94 -15.21 -2.63 17.71
N ASP A 95 -16.32 -1.89 17.69
CA ASP A 95 -16.85 -1.17 18.84
C ASP A 95 -17.07 -2.20 19.96
N THR A 96 -16.09 -2.31 20.85
CA THR A 96 -16.14 -3.26 21.96
C THR A 96 -17.06 -2.62 22.98
N PRO A 97 -18.26 -3.16 23.23
CA PRO A 97 -19.13 -2.58 24.24
C PRO A 97 -18.41 -2.60 25.59
N ALA A 98 -18.47 -1.47 26.29
CA ALA A 98 -17.85 -1.31 27.60
C ALA A 98 -18.25 -2.45 28.55
N PRO A 99 -17.33 -2.97 29.38
CA PRO A 99 -17.66 -4.05 30.31
C PRO A 99 -18.77 -3.61 31.26
N ALA A 100 -19.80 -4.45 31.39
CA ALA A 100 -20.88 -4.25 32.34
C ALA A 100 -20.31 -4.13 33.77
N GLY A 101 -20.81 -3.13 34.49
CA GLY A 101 -20.33 -2.74 35.82
C GLY A 101 -20.29 -3.88 36.84
N ASP A 102 -19.32 -3.75 37.74
CA ASP A 102 -19.01 -4.67 38.83
C ASP A 102 -20.24 -4.93 39.71
N ALA A 103 -20.61 -6.21 39.86
CA ALA A 103 -21.70 -6.61 40.74
C ALA A 103 -21.20 -6.55 42.20
N PRO A 104 -21.98 -6.01 43.16
CA PRO A 104 -21.53 -5.88 44.53
C PRO A 104 -21.36 -7.26 45.19
N ALA A 105 -20.28 -7.40 45.95
CA ALA A 105 -19.92 -8.61 46.69
C ALA A 105 -21.02 -9.01 47.70
N PRO A 106 -21.24 -10.33 47.94
CA PRO A 106 -22.21 -10.77 48.92
C PRO A 106 -21.75 -10.45 50.34
N ALA A 107 -22.67 -9.90 51.15
CA ALA A 107 -22.49 -9.73 52.59
C ALA A 107 -22.44 -11.12 53.27
N GLY A 108 -21.48 -11.28 54.18
CA GLY A 108 -21.33 -12.47 55.02
C GLY A 108 -22.32 -12.53 56.18
#